data_AF-A0A5J9SIR3-F1
#
_entry.id   AF-A0A5J9SIR3-F1
#
_cell.length_a   1.000
_cell.length_b   1.000
_cell.length_c   1.000
_cell.angle_alpha   90.00
_cell.angle_beta   90.00
_cell.angle_gamma   90.00
#
_symmetry.space_group_name_H-M   'P 1'
#
loop_
_entity.id
_entity.type
_entity.pdbx_description
1 polymer ?
#
loop_
_entity_poly.entity_id
_entity_poly.type
_entity_poly.pdbx_seq_one_letter_code
_entity_poly.pdbx_strand_id
1 'polypeptide(L)'
;MTQILKMLFIIKPSKKLAFGLSIEDIESLLGIMAGWHAMLQQFGQASTRNSQTHFFTSWTSAGVDKDCKNMRCPGFQKTSTNITPGDVISPVSDINGNKLSITLRLFKDKSTGDWHIHYGFNGAPKPVGYVPKSLLPGLIDKPVEIIFGGYVYHRKPQPSSPMGSGIDPIKGKAASFSSLKLIDEDGNDHAVNTDLPLRVDNPFYGITNINIVSDGRWLLLLWGA
;
A
#
# COMPACT_ATOMS: atom_id res chain seq x y z
N MET A 1 6.20 16.92 -2.69
CA MET A 1 5.07 16.48 -1.84
C MET A 1 5.42 15.15 -1.19
N THR A 2 5.30 15.06 0.14
CA THR A 2 5.56 13.85 0.94
C THR A 2 4.22 13.34 1.47
N GLN A 3 4.00 12.04 1.65
CA GLN A 3 2.74 11.51 2.20
C GLN A 3 3.00 10.56 3.36
N ILE A 4 2.18 10.64 4.41
CA ILE A 4 2.23 9.74 5.57
C ILE A 4 0.85 9.14 5.78
N LEU A 5 0.82 7.83 6.02
CA LEU A 5 -0.41 7.10 6.29
C LEU A 5 -0.15 5.94 7.25
N LYS A 6 -1.10 5.69 8.15
CA LYS A 6 -1.10 4.51 9.02
C LYS A 6 -2.17 3.52 8.58
N MET A 7 -1.73 2.39 8.08
CA MET A 7 -2.60 1.31 7.61
C MET A 7 -2.85 0.31 8.73
N LEU A 8 -4.12 0.05 9.04
CA LEU A 8 -4.55 -1.03 9.90
C LEU A 8 -5.09 -2.15 9.03
N PHE A 9 -4.52 -3.35 9.16
CA PHE A 9 -4.92 -4.48 8.33
C PHE A 9 -5.38 -5.64 9.21
N ILE A 10 -6.59 -6.13 8.94
CA ILE A 10 -7.13 -7.35 9.54
C ILE A 10 -7.07 -8.41 8.45
N ILE A 11 -6.40 -9.53 8.69
CA ILE A 11 -6.08 -10.48 7.63
C ILE A 11 -6.83 -11.78 7.84
N LYS A 12 -7.66 -12.13 6.86
CA LYS A 12 -7.97 -13.53 6.55
C LYS A 12 -6.99 -14.01 5.48
N PRO A 13 -6.53 -15.28 5.50
CA PRO A 13 -5.66 -15.82 4.44
C PRO A 13 -6.38 -15.81 3.09
N SER A 14 -6.20 -14.74 2.33
CA SER A 14 -6.73 -14.53 0.99
C SER A 14 -5.55 -14.47 0.02
N LYS A 15 -5.71 -15.07 -1.17
CA LYS A 15 -4.56 -15.64 -1.87
C LYS A 15 -3.76 -14.67 -2.75
N LYS A 16 -4.30 -13.50 -3.13
CA LYS A 16 -3.67 -12.56 -4.08
C LYS A 16 -4.26 -11.15 -3.96
N LEU A 17 -3.74 -10.32 -3.06
CA LEU A 17 -4.14 -8.90 -2.96
C LEU A 17 -2.95 -8.02 -2.61
N ALA A 18 -2.98 -6.76 -3.04
CA ALA A 18 -2.05 -5.72 -2.61
C ALA A 18 -2.84 -4.52 -2.08
N PHE A 19 -2.30 -3.87 -1.06
CA PHE A 19 -2.96 -2.81 -0.33
C PHE A 19 -1.97 -1.78 0.17
N GLY A 20 -2.17 -0.50 -0.10
CA GLY A 20 -1.14 0.49 0.11
C GLY A 20 -1.48 1.91 -0.31
N LEU A 21 -0.43 2.72 -0.28
CA LEU A 21 -0.37 4.05 -0.85
C LEU A 21 0.32 3.95 -2.21
N SER A 22 -0.34 4.42 -3.28
CA SER A 22 0.28 4.58 -4.60
C SER A 22 0.30 6.04 -5.06
N ILE A 23 1.31 6.35 -5.86
CA ILE A 23 1.50 7.62 -6.54
C ILE A 23 1.70 7.29 -8.01
N GLU A 24 0.79 7.77 -8.84
CA GLU A 24 0.67 7.35 -10.24
C GLU A 24 0.61 8.57 -11.16
N ASP A 25 1.23 8.47 -12.35
CA ASP A 25 1.02 9.39 -13.46
C ASP A 25 -0.37 9.15 -14.04
N ILE A 26 -1.18 10.21 -14.07
CA ILE A 26 -2.57 10.22 -14.53
C ILE A 26 -2.68 9.71 -15.98
N GLU A 27 -1.67 9.96 -16.80
CA GLU A 27 -1.72 9.65 -18.24
C GLU A 27 -1.24 8.24 -18.58
N SER A 28 -0.30 7.69 -17.81
CA SER A 28 0.45 6.50 -18.19
C SER A 28 0.28 5.31 -17.23
N LEU A 29 -0.44 5.49 -16.11
CA LEU A 29 -0.57 4.51 -15.03
C LEU A 29 0.80 4.02 -14.52
N LEU A 30 1.85 4.82 -14.75
CA LEU A 30 3.17 4.56 -14.23
C LEU A 30 3.25 5.14 -12.83
N GLY A 31 3.70 4.36 -11.87
CA GLY A 31 3.74 4.81 -10.49
C GLY A 31 4.63 4.00 -9.59
N ILE A 32 4.55 4.36 -8.32
CA ILE A 32 5.15 3.66 -7.20
C ILE A 32 4.08 3.38 -6.15
N MET A 33 4.09 2.18 -5.60
CA MET A 33 3.19 1.75 -4.53
C MET A 33 4.01 1.17 -3.39
N ALA A 34 3.64 1.52 -2.16
CA ALA A 34 4.14 0.90 -0.94
C ALA A 34 2.97 0.45 -0.08
N GLY A 35 3.08 -0.74 0.51
CA GLY A 35 1.90 -1.40 1.06
C GLY A 35 2.20 -2.67 1.82
N TRP A 36 1.17 -3.47 1.98
CA TRP A 36 1.30 -4.90 2.24
C TRP A 36 0.63 -5.68 1.11
N HIS A 37 1.06 -6.91 0.90
CA HIS A 37 0.40 -7.81 -0.02
C HIS A 37 0.36 -9.23 0.54
N ALA A 38 -0.65 -9.98 0.14
CA ALA A 38 -0.72 -11.43 0.32
C ALA A 38 -0.58 -12.05 -1.07
N MET A 39 0.66 -12.12 -1.59
CA MET A 39 0.93 -12.61 -2.94
C MET A 39 1.67 -13.94 -2.92
N LEU A 40 0.99 -14.99 -3.38
CA LEU A 40 1.62 -16.24 -3.79
C LEU A 40 2.38 -16.02 -5.11
N GLN A 41 3.66 -15.67 -5.06
CA GLN A 41 4.53 -15.76 -6.24
C GLN A 41 5.76 -16.62 -5.95
N GLN A 42 5.73 -17.85 -6.44
CA GLN A 42 6.91 -18.53 -6.95
C GLN A 42 6.61 -18.93 -8.40
N PHE A 43 7.38 -18.39 -9.34
CA PHE A 43 7.67 -19.09 -10.59
C PHE A 43 9.00 -19.80 -10.37
N GLY A 44 9.00 -21.13 -10.47
CA GLY A 44 10.22 -21.91 -10.69
C GLY A 44 10.78 -22.74 -9.53
N GLN A 45 10.31 -22.61 -8.29
CA GLN A 45 10.65 -23.55 -7.21
C GLN A 45 9.40 -23.96 -6.44
N ALA A 46 9.43 -25.15 -5.84
CA ALA A 46 8.29 -25.86 -5.30
C ALA A 46 7.45 -25.01 -4.31
N SER A 47 6.26 -24.63 -4.79
CA SER A 47 5.00 -24.40 -4.08
C SER A 47 4.99 -24.48 -2.55
N THR A 48 5.65 -23.54 -1.87
CA THR A 48 5.22 -23.17 -0.52
C THR A 48 4.02 -22.25 -0.66
N ARG A 49 2.83 -22.77 -0.35
CA ARG A 49 1.56 -22.02 -0.26
C ARG A 49 1.65 -21.02 0.89
N ASN A 50 2.43 -19.96 0.72
CA ASN A 50 2.59 -18.94 1.73
C ASN A 50 1.45 -17.92 1.63
N SER A 51 0.51 -17.97 2.59
CA SER A 51 -0.54 -16.96 2.76
C SER A 51 -0.13 -15.84 3.71
N GLN A 52 1.17 -15.76 4.06
CA GLN A 52 1.70 -14.68 4.86
C GLN A 52 1.55 -13.35 4.13
N THR A 53 1.44 -12.33 4.96
CA THR A 53 1.43 -10.96 4.50
C THR A 53 2.85 -10.44 4.50
N HIS A 54 3.21 -9.76 3.43
CA HIS A 54 4.55 -9.21 3.28
C HIS A 54 4.46 -7.70 3.11
N PHE A 55 5.48 -6.99 3.61
CA PHE A 55 5.70 -5.62 3.24
C PHE A 55 5.98 -5.57 1.74
N PHE A 56 5.25 -4.72 1.02
CA PHE A 56 5.21 -4.72 -0.42
C PHE A 56 5.64 -3.37 -0.96
N THR A 57 6.49 -3.39 -1.98
CA THR A 57 6.72 -2.24 -2.84
C THR A 57 6.59 -2.66 -4.29
N SER A 58 6.04 -1.80 -5.13
CA SER A 58 6.12 -1.96 -6.57
C SER A 58 6.34 -0.62 -7.24
N TRP A 59 6.98 -0.67 -8.40
CA TRP A 59 7.10 0.48 -9.27
C TRP A 59 7.09 0.01 -10.71
N THR A 60 6.50 0.81 -11.58
CA THR A 60 6.49 0.55 -13.01
C THR A 60 7.57 1.39 -13.67
N SER A 61 8.55 0.74 -14.27
CA SER A 61 9.61 1.43 -14.99
C SER A 61 9.24 1.64 -16.45
N ALA A 62 9.76 2.69 -17.08
CA ALA A 62 9.67 2.86 -18.53
C ALA A 62 10.64 1.93 -19.31
N GLY A 63 11.36 1.05 -18.61
CA GLY A 63 12.33 0.11 -19.19
C GLY A 63 11.73 -1.23 -19.63
N VAL A 64 12.61 -2.23 -19.80
CA VAL A 64 12.24 -3.59 -20.26
C VAL A 64 11.33 -4.30 -19.26
N ASP A 65 11.55 -4.09 -17.97
CA ASP A 65 10.69 -4.58 -16.89
C ASP A 65 9.63 -3.52 -16.55
N LYS A 66 8.46 -3.62 -17.20
CA LYS A 66 7.36 -2.66 -17.05
C LYS A 66 6.74 -2.65 -15.64
N ASP A 67 6.91 -3.71 -14.85
CA ASP A 67 6.37 -3.85 -13.49
C ASP A 67 7.38 -4.57 -12.58
N CYS A 68 7.90 -3.85 -11.61
CA CYS A 68 8.93 -4.27 -10.67
C CYS A 68 8.35 -4.40 -9.27
N LYS A 69 8.68 -5.48 -8.56
CA LYS A 69 8.12 -5.80 -7.23
C LYS A 69 9.19 -6.15 -6.24
N ASN A 70 9.10 -5.59 -5.04
CA ASN A 70 10.00 -5.82 -3.92
C ASN A 70 11.46 -5.71 -4.37
N MET A 71 12.32 -6.66 -3.98
CA MET A 71 13.72 -6.74 -4.40
C MET A 71 13.94 -7.66 -5.61
N ARG A 72 12.92 -7.95 -6.43
CA ARG A 72 13.01 -8.97 -7.49
C ARG A 72 13.68 -8.50 -8.77
N CYS A 73 13.74 -7.20 -8.97
CA CYS A 73 14.46 -6.58 -10.07
C CYS A 73 15.45 -5.57 -9.49
N PRO A 74 16.55 -5.29 -10.20
CA PRO A 74 17.43 -4.18 -9.86
C PRO A 74 16.65 -2.86 -9.86
N GLY A 75 16.81 -2.05 -8.84
CA GLY A 75 16.26 -0.69 -8.84
C GLY A 75 16.01 -0.12 -7.45
N PHE A 76 15.38 -0.89 -6.56
CA PHE A 76 15.20 -0.46 -5.18
C PHE A 76 16.53 -0.43 -4.43
N GLN A 77 16.90 0.74 -3.93
CA GLN A 77 18.11 0.96 -3.12
C GLN A 77 17.75 0.82 -1.64
N LYS A 78 18.05 -0.34 -1.07
CA LYS A 78 17.81 -0.62 0.36
C LYS A 78 18.82 0.15 1.22
N THR A 79 18.32 0.87 2.24
CA THR A 79 19.13 1.59 3.22
C THR A 79 18.98 1.06 4.65
N SER A 80 17.87 0.38 4.96
CA SER A 80 17.63 -0.21 6.28
C SER A 80 18.30 -1.57 6.42
N THR A 81 18.76 -1.92 7.63
CA THR A 81 19.19 -3.28 7.97
C THR A 81 18.06 -4.15 8.54
N ASN A 82 16.94 -3.54 8.95
CA ASN A 82 15.91 -4.18 9.78
C ASN A 82 14.69 -4.67 9.00
N ILE A 83 14.39 -4.04 7.87
CA ILE A 83 13.23 -4.38 7.05
C ILE A 83 13.58 -4.20 5.58
N THR A 84 13.04 -5.08 4.75
CA THR A 84 13.24 -5.14 3.30
C THR A 84 11.90 -5.34 2.62
N PRO A 85 11.63 -4.70 1.47
CA PRO A 85 10.49 -5.08 0.64
C PRO A 85 10.47 -6.58 0.35
N GLY A 86 9.34 -7.23 0.64
CA GLY A 86 9.16 -8.68 0.56
C GLY A 86 9.29 -9.41 1.90
N ASP A 87 9.74 -8.75 2.97
CA ASP A 87 9.79 -9.37 4.30
C ASP A 87 8.38 -9.65 4.84
N VAL A 88 8.27 -10.75 5.59
CA VAL A 88 7.01 -11.16 6.23
C VAL A 88 6.64 -10.17 7.34
N ILE A 89 5.40 -9.70 7.32
CA ILE A 89 4.78 -8.96 8.41
C ILE A 89 4.19 -9.99 9.38
N SER A 90 4.79 -10.09 10.56
CA SER A 90 4.32 -10.95 11.64
C SER A 90 4.56 -10.27 12.99
N PRO A 91 3.58 -10.31 13.93
CA PRO A 91 2.24 -10.88 13.77
C PRO A 91 1.31 -10.04 12.87
N VAL A 92 0.14 -10.59 12.53
CA VAL A 92 -0.95 -9.89 11.81
C VAL A 92 -2.16 -9.68 12.73
N SER A 93 -3.03 -8.72 12.42
CA SER A 93 -4.16 -8.41 13.31
C SER A 93 -5.21 -9.52 13.34
N ASP A 94 -5.86 -9.64 14.49
CA ASP A 94 -7.00 -10.53 14.70
C ASP A 94 -8.33 -9.79 14.49
N ILE A 95 -9.35 -10.51 14.02
CA ILE A 95 -10.70 -9.96 13.81
C ILE A 95 -11.29 -9.44 15.12
N ASN A 96 -11.17 -10.21 16.21
CA ASN A 96 -11.70 -9.89 17.54
C ASN A 96 -10.59 -9.68 18.59
N GLY A 97 -9.35 -9.44 18.16
CA GLY A 97 -8.20 -9.34 19.05
C GLY A 97 -7.29 -8.17 18.69
N ASN A 98 -5.98 -8.40 18.75
CA ASN A 98 -4.99 -7.35 18.60
C ASN A 98 -5.07 -6.68 17.22
N LYS A 99 -5.09 -5.35 17.22
CA LYS A 99 -5.09 -4.52 16.02
C LYS A 99 -3.68 -3.99 15.79
N LEU A 100 -3.06 -4.45 14.72
CA LEU A 100 -1.71 -4.12 14.31
C LEU A 100 -1.74 -3.27 13.03
N SER A 101 -0.77 -2.39 12.91
CA SER A 101 -0.70 -1.40 11.86
C SER A 101 0.70 -1.24 11.33
N ILE A 102 0.80 -0.81 10.07
CA ILE A 102 2.04 -0.31 9.50
C ILE A 102 1.86 1.15 9.14
N THR A 103 2.85 1.96 9.47
CA THR A 103 2.92 3.35 9.06
C THR A 103 3.85 3.42 7.87
N LEU A 104 3.37 4.02 6.77
CA LEU A 104 4.15 4.29 5.59
C LEU A 104 4.36 5.78 5.42
N ARG A 105 5.55 6.14 4.95
CA ARG A 105 5.81 7.46 4.39
C ARG A 105 6.44 7.27 3.02
N LEU A 106 5.83 7.86 2.00
CA LEU A 106 6.29 7.83 0.63
C LEU A 106 6.49 9.26 0.15
N PHE A 107 7.65 9.57 -0.43
CA PHE A 107 7.94 10.92 -0.86
C PHE A 107 9.04 11.01 -1.89
N LYS A 108 8.99 12.07 -2.69
CA LYS A 108 10.09 12.47 -3.57
C LYS A 108 11.08 13.33 -2.77
N ASP A 109 12.32 12.89 -2.67
CA ASP A 109 13.39 13.69 -2.09
C ASP A 109 13.68 14.91 -2.98
N LYS A 110 13.78 16.09 -2.40
CA LYS A 110 13.98 17.34 -3.16
C LYS A 110 15.38 17.44 -3.78
N SER A 111 16.39 16.85 -3.14
CA SER A 111 17.78 17.00 -3.56
C SER A 111 18.13 16.04 -4.70
N THR A 112 17.73 14.77 -4.58
CA THR A 112 18.03 13.75 -5.58
C THR A 112 16.91 13.62 -6.61
N GLY A 113 15.67 13.86 -6.20
CA GLY A 113 14.45 13.55 -6.95
C GLY A 113 14.00 12.10 -6.79
N ASP A 114 14.68 11.30 -5.98
CA ASP A 114 14.39 9.88 -5.77
C ASP A 114 13.16 9.67 -4.89
N TRP A 115 12.48 8.53 -5.06
CA TRP A 115 11.27 8.20 -4.33
C TRP A 115 11.58 7.34 -3.11
N HIS A 116 11.57 7.96 -1.93
CA HIS A 116 11.88 7.32 -0.66
C HIS A 116 10.66 6.66 -0.02
N ILE A 117 10.88 5.48 0.55
CA ILE A 117 9.90 4.72 1.31
C ILE A 117 10.41 4.52 2.73
N HIS A 118 9.59 4.93 3.69
CA HIS A 118 9.77 4.61 5.10
C HIS A 118 8.65 3.68 5.57
N TYR A 119 8.99 2.83 6.53
CA TYR A 119 8.11 1.82 7.09
C TYR A 119 8.26 1.79 8.61
N GLY A 120 7.14 1.64 9.31
CA GLY A 120 7.11 1.41 10.75
C GLY A 120 6.05 0.38 11.09
N PHE A 121 6.40 -0.61 11.91
CA PHE A 121 5.42 -1.56 12.46
C PHE A 121 4.96 -1.06 13.83
N ASN A 122 3.65 -0.83 13.98
CA ASN A 122 3.03 -0.27 15.19
C ASN A 122 3.68 1.01 15.75
N GLY A 123 4.30 1.81 14.88
CA GLY A 123 5.07 2.96 15.32
C GLY A 123 5.43 3.91 14.19
N ALA A 124 6.33 4.84 14.50
CA ALA A 124 6.81 5.84 13.55
C ALA A 124 7.59 5.18 12.40
N PRO A 125 7.43 5.65 11.16
CA PRO A 125 8.09 5.08 10.00
C PRO A 125 9.58 5.47 9.97
N LYS A 126 10.45 4.49 9.73
CA LYS A 126 11.91 4.69 9.57
C LYS A 126 12.31 4.46 8.11
N PRO A 127 13.41 5.08 7.63
CA PRO A 127 13.92 4.85 6.28
C PRO A 127 14.08 3.36 5.98
N VAL A 128 13.57 2.92 4.82
CA VAL A 128 13.77 1.55 4.31
C VAL A 128 14.68 1.55 3.10
N GLY A 129 14.46 2.50 2.19
CA GLY A 129 15.16 2.63 0.95
C GLY A 129 14.44 3.58 0.00
N TYR A 130 14.86 3.57 -1.25
CA TYR A 130 14.30 4.44 -2.29
C TYR A 130 14.34 3.82 -3.67
N VAL A 131 13.49 4.32 -4.57
CA VAL A 131 13.52 4.02 -6.00
C VAL A 131 14.12 5.24 -6.72
N PRO A 132 15.23 5.09 -7.46
CA PRO A 132 15.82 6.18 -8.21
C PRO A 132 14.85 6.84 -9.18
N LYS A 133 14.90 8.18 -9.31
CA LYS A 133 14.02 8.93 -10.23
C LYS A 133 14.11 8.48 -11.68
N SER A 134 15.28 7.99 -12.11
CA SER A 134 15.53 7.50 -13.46
C SER A 134 14.68 6.27 -13.82
N LEU A 135 14.21 5.53 -12.81
CA LEU A 135 13.30 4.40 -13.00
C LEU A 135 11.83 4.81 -13.05
N LEU A 136 11.53 6.07 -12.71
CA LEU A 136 10.17 6.62 -12.60
C LEU A 136 10.02 7.89 -13.45
N PRO A 137 10.32 7.85 -14.76
CA PRO A 137 10.27 9.06 -15.59
C PRO A 137 8.87 9.66 -15.71
N GLY A 138 7.81 8.84 -15.57
CA GLY A 138 6.42 9.31 -15.54
C GLY A 138 6.10 10.19 -14.32
N LEU A 139 6.91 10.15 -13.26
CA LEU A 139 6.73 10.95 -12.05
C LEU A 139 7.67 12.17 -11.99
N ILE A 140 8.34 12.50 -13.10
CA ILE A 140 9.19 13.68 -13.23
C ILE A 140 8.32 14.82 -13.79
N ASP A 141 8.16 15.88 -13.00
CA ASP A 141 7.52 17.15 -13.38
C ASP A 141 6.12 17.03 -14.00
N LYS A 142 5.40 15.96 -13.64
CA LYS A 142 4.02 15.70 -14.03
C LYS A 142 3.05 15.80 -12.85
N PRO A 143 1.78 16.15 -13.10
CA PRO A 143 0.70 15.93 -12.15
C PRO A 143 0.63 14.44 -11.76
N VAL A 144 0.45 14.18 -10.47
CA VAL A 144 0.34 12.81 -9.96
C VAL A 144 -1.01 12.62 -9.27
N GLU A 145 -1.55 11.42 -9.36
CA GLU A 145 -2.66 10.97 -8.54
C GLU A 145 -2.12 10.24 -7.30
N ILE A 146 -2.72 10.53 -6.14
CA ILE A 146 -2.40 9.87 -4.88
C ILE A 146 -3.58 8.97 -4.53
N ILE A 147 -3.32 7.67 -4.47
CA ILE A 147 -4.37 6.67 -4.27
C ILE A 147 -4.11 5.93 -2.96
N PHE A 148 -5.14 5.90 -2.12
CA PHE A 148 -5.20 5.10 -0.92
C PHE A 148 -6.13 3.92 -1.20
N GLY A 149 -5.56 2.74 -1.41
CA GLY A 149 -6.37 1.62 -1.85
C GLY A 149 -5.59 0.34 -2.05
N GLY A 150 -6.13 -0.50 -2.91
CA GLY A 150 -5.52 -1.76 -3.26
C GLY A 150 -6.27 -2.43 -4.39
N TYR A 151 -5.68 -3.52 -4.86
CA TYR A 151 -6.27 -4.32 -5.92
C TYR A 151 -6.20 -5.79 -5.56
N VAL A 152 -7.18 -6.53 -6.08
CA VAL A 152 -7.20 -7.98 -6.09
C VAL A 152 -6.94 -8.42 -7.52
N TYR A 153 -6.00 -9.34 -7.71
CA TYR A 153 -5.62 -9.80 -9.05
C TYR A 153 -5.70 -11.31 -9.19
N HIS A 154 -6.35 -11.76 -10.25
CA HIS A 154 -6.51 -13.17 -10.60
C HIS A 154 -6.19 -13.40 -12.08
N ARG A 155 -5.34 -14.40 -12.37
CA ARG A 155 -4.99 -14.77 -13.76
C ARG A 155 -6.11 -15.50 -14.50
N LYS A 156 -7.01 -16.14 -13.75
CA LYS A 156 -8.15 -16.89 -14.27
C LYS A 156 -9.41 -16.36 -13.58
N PRO A 157 -10.58 -16.39 -14.24
CA PRO A 157 -11.85 -16.11 -13.59
C PRO A 157 -12.00 -17.01 -12.37
N GLN A 158 -12.15 -16.41 -11.20
CA GLN A 158 -12.38 -17.09 -9.92
C GLN A 158 -13.16 -16.13 -9.02
N PRO A 159 -13.86 -16.64 -7.99
CA PRO A 159 -14.53 -15.79 -7.02
C PRO A 159 -13.56 -14.74 -6.47
N SER A 160 -14.08 -13.53 -6.31
CA SER A 160 -13.37 -12.40 -5.70
C SER A 160 -12.76 -12.83 -4.37
N SER A 161 -11.47 -12.55 -4.20
CA SER A 161 -10.77 -12.78 -2.94
C SER A 161 -11.18 -11.70 -1.95
N PRO A 162 -11.58 -12.00 -0.70
CA PRO A 162 -11.92 -10.96 0.26
C PRO A 162 -10.71 -10.05 0.50
N MET A 163 -10.97 -8.74 0.58
CA MET A 163 -9.99 -7.74 1.03
C MET A 163 -10.03 -7.62 2.55
N GLY A 164 -8.86 -7.60 3.18
CA GLY A 164 -8.74 -7.60 4.63
C GLY A 164 -9.40 -8.82 5.28
N SER A 165 -10.42 -8.59 6.11
CA SER A 165 -11.18 -9.65 6.77
C SER A 165 -12.35 -10.20 5.95
N GLY A 166 -12.75 -9.50 4.88
CA GLY A 166 -14.00 -9.74 4.16
C GLY A 166 -15.27 -9.47 4.98
N ILE A 167 -15.15 -8.78 6.12
CA ILE A 167 -16.28 -8.42 6.98
C ILE A 167 -16.67 -6.97 6.72
N ASP A 168 -17.98 -6.74 6.68
CA ASP A 168 -18.59 -5.42 6.53
C ASP A 168 -17.97 -4.38 7.49
N PRO A 169 -17.63 -3.18 6.97
CA PRO A 169 -17.03 -2.08 7.72
C PRO A 169 -17.84 -1.63 8.94
N ILE A 170 -19.19 -1.73 8.92
CA ILE A 170 -20.07 -1.35 10.04
C ILE A 170 -19.73 -2.14 11.31
N LYS A 171 -19.15 -3.34 11.17
CA LYS A 171 -18.74 -4.17 12.30
C LYS A 171 -17.35 -3.82 12.85
N GLY A 172 -16.69 -2.78 12.34
CA GLY A 172 -15.35 -2.35 12.76
C GLY A 172 -14.25 -3.38 12.48
N LYS A 173 -14.49 -4.27 11.52
CA LYS A 173 -13.66 -5.45 11.26
C LYS A 173 -13.01 -5.46 9.88
N ALA A 174 -13.23 -4.43 9.06
CA ALA A 174 -12.61 -4.25 7.75
C ALA A 174 -11.13 -3.82 7.85
N ALA A 175 -10.37 -3.98 6.77
CA ALA A 175 -9.08 -3.30 6.66
C ALA A 175 -9.30 -1.80 6.51
N SER A 176 -8.37 -1.00 7.01
CA SER A 176 -8.55 0.45 7.06
C SER A 176 -7.27 1.27 6.93
N PHE A 177 -7.47 2.50 6.48
CA PHE A 177 -6.47 3.57 6.42
C PHE A 177 -6.80 4.62 7.45
N SER A 178 -5.83 4.98 8.28
CA SER A 178 -5.97 5.97 9.35
C SER A 178 -4.88 7.03 9.30
N SER A 179 -5.16 8.20 9.85
CA SER A 179 -4.16 9.27 10.01
C SER A 179 -3.51 9.66 8.68
N LEU A 180 -4.33 9.78 7.63
CA LEU A 180 -3.92 10.23 6.30
C LEU A 180 -3.40 11.66 6.36
N LYS A 181 -2.16 11.88 5.89
CA LYS A 181 -1.52 13.19 5.84
C LYS A 181 -0.82 13.40 4.50
N LEU A 182 -1.04 14.56 3.92
CA LEU A 182 -0.25 15.11 2.83
C LEU A 182 0.73 16.11 3.42
N ILE A 183 1.96 16.11 2.97
CA ILE A 183 2.99 17.03 3.41
C ILE A 183 3.40 17.86 2.22
N ASP A 184 3.27 19.17 2.39
CA ASP A 184 3.65 20.15 1.39
C ASP A 184 5.17 20.22 1.21
N GLU A 185 5.60 21.15 0.37
CA GLU A 185 7.00 21.35 0.07
C GLU A 185 7.78 21.94 1.25
N ASP A 186 7.12 22.70 2.11
CA ASP A 186 7.71 23.33 3.29
C ASP A 186 7.83 22.35 4.47
N GLY A 187 7.27 21.15 4.31
CA GLY A 187 7.30 20.09 5.31
C GLY A 187 6.14 20.14 6.30
N ASN A 188 5.11 20.94 6.04
CA ASN A 188 3.94 21.02 6.90
C ASN A 188 2.99 19.85 6.63
N ASP A 189 2.46 19.27 7.71
CA ASP A 189 1.45 18.22 7.67
C ASP A 189 0.05 18.80 7.43
N HIS A 190 -0.61 18.32 6.38
CA HIS A 190 -2.01 18.60 6.06
C HIS A 190 -2.81 17.31 6.23
N ALA A 191 -3.66 17.27 7.26
CA ALA A 191 -4.53 16.12 7.50
C ALA A 191 -5.60 16.02 6.40
N VAL A 192 -5.83 14.81 5.88
CA VAL A 192 -6.94 14.54 4.97
C VAL A 192 -8.19 14.29 5.80
N ASN A 193 -9.03 15.31 5.93
CA ASN A 193 -10.26 15.31 6.76
C ASN A 193 -11.54 15.46 5.92
N THR A 194 -11.42 15.46 4.60
CA THR A 194 -12.54 15.51 3.66
C THR A 194 -12.68 14.17 2.96
N ASP A 195 -13.91 13.81 2.61
CA ASP A 195 -14.19 12.63 1.81
C ASP A 195 -13.43 12.69 0.48
N LEU A 196 -12.72 11.60 0.16
CA LEU A 196 -11.99 11.45 -1.09
C LEU A 196 -12.90 10.83 -2.15
N PRO A 197 -12.68 11.12 -3.45
CA PRO A 197 -13.34 10.39 -4.52
C PRO A 197 -13.14 8.87 -4.37
N LEU A 198 -14.24 8.12 -4.44
CA LEU A 198 -14.21 6.67 -4.33
C LEU A 198 -14.23 6.03 -5.71
N ARG A 199 -13.34 5.05 -5.93
CA ARG A 199 -13.31 4.25 -7.16
C ARG A 199 -13.34 2.77 -6.83
N VAL A 200 -14.32 2.07 -7.39
CA VAL A 200 -14.52 0.62 -7.22
C VAL A 200 -14.83 0.00 -8.58
N ASP A 201 -13.90 -0.81 -9.08
CA ASP A 201 -14.01 -1.39 -10.42
C ASP A 201 -14.78 -2.73 -10.41
N ASN A 202 -15.20 -3.24 -9.24
CA ASN A 202 -15.93 -4.51 -9.12
C ASN A 202 -16.98 -4.47 -7.98
N PRO A 203 -18.24 -4.83 -8.25
CA PRO A 203 -19.36 -4.67 -7.31
C PRO A 203 -19.31 -5.58 -6.08
N PHE A 204 -18.41 -6.57 -6.05
CA PHE A 204 -18.21 -7.43 -4.87
C PHE A 204 -17.29 -6.81 -3.81
N TYR A 205 -16.70 -5.66 -4.11
CA TYR A 205 -15.90 -4.88 -3.18
C TYR A 205 -16.62 -3.59 -2.82
N GLY A 206 -16.29 -3.06 -1.65
CA GLY A 206 -16.81 -1.78 -1.20
C GLY A 206 -15.71 -0.97 -0.53
N ILE A 207 -15.93 0.35 -0.58
CA ILE A 207 -15.10 1.36 0.05
C ILE A 207 -16.03 2.32 0.77
N THR A 208 -15.69 2.71 2.00
CA THR A 208 -16.41 3.77 2.70
C THR A 208 -15.53 4.96 2.99
N ASN A 209 -16.13 6.15 2.90
CA ASN A 209 -15.49 7.40 3.26
C ASN A 209 -14.89 7.42 4.66
N ILE A 210 -14.08 8.45 4.88
CA ILE A 210 -13.17 8.63 6.01
C ILE A 210 -13.92 8.73 7.37
N ASN A 211 -15.24 8.93 7.39
CA ASN A 211 -15.97 9.40 8.56
C ASN A 211 -16.77 8.32 9.32
N ILE A 212 -16.40 7.04 9.21
CA ILE A 212 -17.30 5.93 9.64
C ILE A 212 -17.01 5.32 11.03
N VAL A 213 -16.00 5.77 11.78
CA VAL A 213 -15.76 5.22 13.14
C VAL A 213 -15.93 6.26 14.24
N SER A 214 -16.77 5.92 15.22
CA SER A 214 -17.20 6.75 16.35
C SER A 214 -16.13 7.02 17.41
N ASP A 215 -14.87 6.65 17.17
CA ASP A 215 -13.76 6.77 18.13
C ASP A 215 -12.87 8.00 17.89
N GLY A 216 -13.35 8.96 17.09
CA GLY A 216 -12.63 10.19 16.76
C GLY A 216 -11.50 10.00 15.74
N ARG A 217 -11.39 8.81 15.12
CA ARG A 217 -10.42 8.55 14.05
C ARG A 217 -11.08 8.49 12.68
N TRP A 218 -10.50 9.26 11.78
CA TRP A 218 -10.76 9.27 10.35
C TRP A 218 -10.20 7.99 9.70
N LEU A 219 -11.10 7.18 9.12
CA LEU A 219 -10.84 5.84 8.61
C LEU A 219 -11.51 5.57 7.26
N LEU A 220 -10.72 5.34 6.21
CA LEU A 220 -11.18 4.78 4.94
C LEU A 220 -11.19 3.24 5.08
N LEU A 221 -12.36 2.61 4.91
CA LEU A 221 -12.56 1.16 5.15
C LEU A 221 -12.79 0.41 3.84
N LEU A 222 -12.26 -0.81 3.77
CA LEU A 222 -12.31 -1.64 2.57
C LEU A 222 -12.66 -3.08 2.88
N TRP A 223 -13.57 -3.62 2.09
CA TRP A 223 -14.06 -4.98 2.22
C TRP A 223 -14.41 -5.57 0.86
N GLY A 224 -14.56 -6.89 0.83
CA GLY A 224 -15.10 -7.62 -0.31
C GLY A 224 -15.44 -9.05 0.07
N ALA A 225 -16.40 -9.64 -0.65
CA ALA A 225 -16.92 -10.99 -0.43
C ALA A 225 -16.40 -12.00 -1.46
#